data_AF-A0A1X7VIZ8-F1
#
_entry.id   AF-A0A1X7VIZ8-F1
#
_cell.length_a   1.000
_cell.length_b   1.000
_cell.length_c   1.000
_cell.angle_alpha   90.00
_cell.angle_beta   90.00
_cell.angle_gamma   90.00
#
_symmetry.space_group_name_H-M   'P 1'
#
loop_
_entity.id
_entity.type
_entity.pdbx_description
1 polymer ?
#
loop_
_entity_poly.entity_id
_entity_poly.type
_entity_poly.pdbx_seq_one_letter_code
_entity_poly.pdbx_strand_id
1 'polypeptide(L)'
;MNKDDMETVTVGRGSFHQIEIDVDTKGTLIRWEYLSVGYDIGFGLFFKRNDKKRRSRSNEVTTIIPSKRSESHVIPETGFHECEHEGIYILKFDNTYSWTRTKEVRYSVQSLPPDPQMLEACSHSPAHSPVSNGDASGTAVGTTVKDKDEGLIENGVGGMSLEETVDDIKQ
;
A
#
# COMPACT_ATOMS: atom_id res chain seq x y z
N MET A 1 0.76 -15.23 16.28
CA MET A 1 1.92 -15.89 15.67
C MET A 1 2.88 -16.30 16.76
N ASN A 2 3.41 -17.52 16.73
CA ASN A 2 4.55 -17.87 17.56
C ASN A 2 5.78 -17.11 17.02
N LYS A 3 6.59 -16.58 17.92
CA LYS A 3 7.78 -15.78 17.59
C LYS A 3 8.91 -16.63 16.96
N ASP A 4 8.74 -17.95 16.93
CA ASP A 4 9.70 -18.94 16.45
C ASP A 4 9.64 -19.19 14.92
N ASP A 5 8.64 -18.63 14.22
CA ASP A 5 8.49 -18.80 12.75
C ASP A 5 9.19 -17.69 11.93
N MET A 6 10.11 -16.95 12.56
CA MET A 6 10.88 -15.90 11.87
C MET A 6 12.18 -16.46 11.29
N GLU A 7 12.40 -16.22 10.00
CA GLU A 7 13.67 -16.45 9.33
C GLU A 7 14.68 -15.36 9.67
N THR A 8 15.98 -15.67 9.59
CA THR A 8 17.06 -14.70 9.80
C THR A 8 17.91 -14.59 8.56
N VAL A 9 18.17 -13.37 8.10
CA VAL A 9 19.05 -13.09 6.98
C VAL A 9 20.10 -12.05 7.36
N THR A 10 21.30 -12.23 6.82
CA THR A 10 22.37 -11.23 6.90
C THR A 10 22.43 -10.42 5.60
N VAL A 11 22.17 -9.13 5.68
CA VAL A 11 22.28 -8.19 4.55
C VAL A 11 23.62 -7.45 4.62
N GLY A 12 24.52 -7.79 3.70
CA GLY A 12 25.84 -7.18 3.62
C GLY A 12 25.80 -5.65 3.43
N ARG A 13 26.87 -4.97 3.81
CA ARG A 13 27.07 -3.54 3.48
C ARG A 13 26.97 -3.31 1.97
N GLY A 14 26.34 -2.21 1.56
CA GLY A 14 26.19 -1.87 0.14
C GLY A 14 25.30 -2.85 -0.65
N SER A 15 24.57 -3.74 0.03
CA SER A 15 23.79 -4.82 -0.59
C SER A 15 22.31 -4.75 -0.18
N PHE A 16 21.52 -5.66 -0.71
CA PHE A 16 20.12 -5.86 -0.36
C PHE A 16 19.77 -7.35 -0.37
N HIS A 17 18.65 -7.70 0.25
CA HIS A 17 18.05 -9.03 0.19
C HIS A 17 16.62 -8.92 -0.36
N GLN A 18 16.21 -9.89 -1.18
CA GLN A 18 14.90 -9.92 -1.82
C GLN A 18 14.19 -11.24 -1.54
N ILE A 19 12.90 -11.14 -1.25
CA ILE A 19 11.97 -12.25 -1.14
C ILE A 19 10.95 -12.06 -2.26
N GLU A 20 10.88 -13.03 -3.17
CA GLU A 20 9.93 -13.03 -4.29
C GLU A 20 8.74 -13.94 -3.96
N ILE A 21 7.53 -13.44 -4.18
CA ILE A 21 6.28 -14.17 -4.00
C ILE A 21 5.55 -14.19 -5.34
N ASP A 22 5.40 -15.38 -5.90
CA ASP A 22 4.55 -15.62 -7.07
C ASP A 22 3.08 -15.61 -6.64
N VAL A 23 2.34 -14.60 -7.09
CA VAL A 23 0.90 -14.45 -6.86
C VAL A 23 0.15 -14.82 -8.13
N ASP A 24 -0.66 -15.88 -8.04
CA ASP A 24 -1.49 -16.40 -9.13
C ASP A 24 -2.95 -15.93 -9.07
N THR A 25 -3.37 -15.36 -7.93
CA THR A 25 -4.76 -15.02 -7.67
C THR A 25 -4.87 -13.58 -7.14
N LYS A 26 -5.65 -12.74 -7.83
CA LYS A 26 -6.00 -11.39 -7.34
C LYS A 26 -6.70 -11.47 -5.99
N GLY A 27 -6.37 -10.55 -5.08
CA GLY A 27 -6.89 -10.50 -3.71
C GLY A 27 -6.06 -11.32 -2.72
N THR A 28 -4.97 -11.95 -3.17
CA THR A 28 -4.01 -12.61 -2.27
C THR A 28 -3.45 -11.58 -1.29
N LEU A 29 -3.45 -11.89 0.00
CA LEU A 29 -2.96 -11.00 1.04
C LEU A 29 -1.55 -11.40 1.45
N ILE A 30 -0.57 -10.54 1.14
CA ILE A 30 0.80 -10.69 1.65
C ILE A 30 0.87 -10.00 3.01
N ARG A 31 1.37 -10.69 4.03
CA ARG A 31 1.66 -10.14 5.36
C ARG A 31 3.12 -10.29 5.66
N TRP A 32 3.71 -9.29 6.30
CA TRP A 32 5.08 -9.34 6.75
C TRP A 32 5.21 -8.80 8.18
N GLU A 33 6.18 -9.34 8.90
CA GLU A 33 6.71 -8.80 10.12
C GLU A 33 8.24 -8.88 10.04
N TYR A 34 8.96 -7.83 10.42
CA TYR A 34 10.41 -7.88 10.50
C TYR A 34 10.97 -6.99 11.60
N LEU A 35 12.19 -7.31 12.04
CA LEU A 35 12.99 -6.48 12.91
C LEU A 35 14.46 -6.61 12.49
N SER A 36 15.22 -5.55 12.68
CA SER A 36 16.67 -5.56 12.44
C SER A 36 17.43 -5.65 13.76
N VAL A 37 18.67 -6.12 13.74
CA VAL A 37 19.51 -6.17 14.94
C VAL A 37 20.45 -4.96 14.97
N GLY A 38 20.32 -4.14 16.01
CA GLY A 38 21.25 -3.07 16.38
C GLY A 38 21.22 -1.78 15.55
N TYR A 39 20.73 -1.82 14.31
CA TYR A 39 20.66 -0.65 13.43
C TYR A 39 19.40 -0.68 12.57
N ASP A 40 19.07 0.43 11.92
CA ASP A 40 17.95 0.55 10.97
C ASP A 40 18.11 -0.34 9.73
N ILE A 41 17.06 -0.57 8.96
CA ILE A 41 17.13 -1.23 7.65
C ILE A 41 16.17 -0.52 6.70
N GLY A 42 16.49 -0.47 5.41
CA GLY A 42 15.51 -0.05 4.41
C GLY A 42 14.54 -1.18 4.10
N PHE A 43 13.26 -0.89 3.93
CA PHE A 43 12.27 -1.86 3.47
C PHE A 43 11.40 -1.26 2.37
N GLY A 44 11.10 -2.03 1.33
CA GLY A 44 10.16 -1.67 0.28
C GLY A 44 9.47 -2.88 -0.33
N LEU A 45 8.34 -2.62 -1.00
CA LEU A 45 7.55 -3.63 -1.71
C LEU A 45 7.41 -3.22 -3.17
N PHE A 46 7.68 -4.16 -4.07
CA PHE A 46 7.68 -3.95 -5.51
C PHE A 46 6.86 -5.02 -6.22
N PHE A 47 6.43 -4.73 -7.44
CA PHE A 47 5.69 -5.65 -8.29
C PHE A 47 6.36 -5.78 -9.65
N LYS A 48 6.46 -7.01 -10.14
CA LYS A 48 6.94 -7.35 -11.48
C LYS A 48 5.88 -8.20 -12.16
N ARG A 49 5.37 -7.73 -13.30
CA ARG A 49 4.38 -8.49 -14.07
C ARG A 49 5.02 -9.73 -14.70
N ASN A 50 4.39 -10.90 -14.52
CA ASN A 50 4.80 -12.14 -15.17
C ASN A 50 4.15 -12.24 -16.56
N ASP A 51 4.67 -11.50 -17.55
CA ASP A 51 4.11 -11.51 -18.91
C ASP A 51 4.61 -12.74 -19.69
N LYS A 52 4.07 -13.92 -19.39
CA LYS A 52 4.34 -15.17 -20.12
C LYS A 52 3.99 -15.10 -21.62
N LYS A 53 3.22 -14.08 -22.03
CA LYS A 53 2.64 -13.95 -23.38
C LYS A 53 3.34 -12.92 -24.26
N ARG A 54 4.14 -12.01 -23.70
CA ARG A 54 4.99 -11.11 -24.51
C ARG A 54 6.43 -11.61 -24.54
N ARG A 55 6.98 -11.73 -25.76
CA ARG A 55 8.44 -11.85 -25.99
C ARG A 55 9.26 -10.62 -25.51
N SER A 56 8.61 -9.66 -24.85
CA SER A 56 9.26 -8.45 -24.37
C SER A 56 10.00 -8.75 -23.07
N ARG A 57 11.31 -8.50 -23.08
CA ARG A 57 12.20 -8.54 -21.91
C ARG A 57 11.95 -7.35 -20.95
N SER A 58 10.72 -6.83 -20.87
CA SER A 58 10.46 -5.74 -19.93
C SER A 58 10.44 -6.32 -18.52
N ASN A 59 11.61 -6.34 -17.88
CA ASN A 59 11.79 -6.57 -16.45
C ASN A 59 11.38 -5.30 -15.68
N GLU A 60 10.25 -4.70 -16.07
CA GLU A 60 9.73 -3.50 -15.45
C GLU A 60 9.22 -3.86 -14.07
N VAL A 61 9.81 -3.22 -13.07
CA VAL A 61 9.48 -3.39 -11.66
C VAL A 61 8.83 -2.10 -11.19
N THR A 62 7.56 -2.18 -10.82
CA THR A 62 6.79 -1.06 -10.27
C THR A 62 6.99 -1.02 -8.75
N THR A 63 7.12 0.19 -8.20
CA THR A 63 7.17 0.38 -6.74
C THR A 63 5.75 0.45 -6.17
N ILE A 64 5.44 -0.41 -5.20
CA ILE A 64 4.17 -0.36 -4.44
C ILE A 64 4.40 0.43 -3.15
N ILE A 65 5.41 0.02 -2.37
CA ILE A 65 5.86 0.72 -1.18
C ILE A 65 7.30 1.16 -1.42
N PRO A 66 7.58 2.48 -1.46
CA PRO A 66 8.93 2.98 -1.67
C PRO A 66 9.85 2.52 -0.56
N SER A 67 11.12 2.27 -0.90
CA SER A 67 12.09 1.86 0.10
C SER A 67 12.30 2.97 1.13
N LYS A 68 11.97 2.69 2.39
CA LYS A 68 12.13 3.63 3.50
C LYS A 68 12.95 2.98 4.61
N ARG A 69 13.87 3.76 5.18
CA ARG A 69 14.64 3.36 6.36
C ARG A 69 13.80 3.52 7.60
N SER A 70 13.89 2.55 8.50
CA SER A 70 13.23 2.61 9.78
C SER A 70 14.01 1.95 10.90
N GLU A 71 13.75 2.40 12.12
CA GLU A 71 14.38 1.91 13.35
C GLU A 71 13.77 0.58 13.82
N SER A 72 13.65 -0.40 12.92
CA SER A 72 13.07 -1.71 13.20
C SER A 72 13.85 -2.55 14.23
N HIS A 73 14.97 -2.03 14.74
CA HIS A 73 15.74 -2.60 15.83
C HIS A 73 15.20 -2.23 17.21
N VAL A 74 14.36 -1.19 17.29
CA VAL A 74 13.69 -0.77 18.52
C VAL A 74 12.31 -1.41 18.61
N ILE A 75 11.55 -1.40 17.50
CA ILE A 75 10.19 -1.93 17.41
C ILE A 75 10.06 -2.74 16.12
N PRO A 76 9.55 -3.99 16.15
CA PRO A 76 9.25 -4.74 14.94
C PRO A 76 8.27 -3.99 14.04
N GLU A 77 8.50 -4.04 12.73
CA GLU A 77 7.56 -3.52 11.75
C GLU A 77 6.69 -4.63 11.20
N THR A 78 5.39 -4.37 11.16
CA THR A 78 4.38 -5.26 10.59
C THR A 78 3.63 -4.53 9.50
N GLY A 79 3.28 -5.24 8.43
CA GLY A 79 2.46 -4.68 7.37
C GLY A 79 1.78 -5.76 6.54
N PHE A 80 0.92 -5.32 5.64
CA PHE A 80 0.26 -6.18 4.67
C PHE A 80 -0.02 -5.46 3.36
N HIS A 81 -0.25 -6.22 2.30
CA HIS A 81 -0.66 -5.72 1.01
C HIS A 81 -1.61 -6.71 0.33
N GLU A 82 -2.75 -6.23 -0.13
CA GLU A 82 -3.68 -7.01 -0.96
C GLU A 82 -3.26 -6.91 -2.43
N CYS A 83 -3.02 -8.05 -3.05
CA CYS A 83 -2.44 -8.11 -4.39
C CYS A 83 -3.49 -7.85 -5.46
N GLU A 84 -3.39 -6.70 -6.14
CA GLU A 84 -4.32 -6.32 -7.21
C GLU A 84 -4.10 -7.08 -8.52
N HIS A 85 -2.92 -7.67 -8.72
CA HIS A 85 -2.48 -8.26 -9.98
C HIS A 85 -1.76 -9.59 -9.80
N GLU A 86 -1.89 -10.47 -10.80
CA GLU A 86 -1.08 -11.68 -10.91
C GLU A 86 0.34 -11.31 -11.35
N GLY A 87 1.34 -11.86 -10.66
CA GLY A 87 2.75 -11.56 -10.93
C GLY A 87 3.65 -11.82 -9.72
N ILE A 88 4.84 -11.24 -9.75
CA ILE A 88 5.86 -11.42 -8.72
C ILE A 88 5.86 -10.19 -7.81
N TYR A 89 5.58 -10.38 -6.53
CA TYR A 89 5.73 -9.36 -5.51
C TYR A 89 7.08 -9.52 -4.82
N ILE A 90 7.82 -8.44 -4.64
CA ILE A 90 9.20 -8.45 -4.17
C ILE A 90 9.29 -7.61 -2.90
N LEU A 91 9.54 -8.26 -1.77
CA LEU A 91 9.90 -7.60 -0.52
C LEU A 91 11.41 -7.40 -0.50
N LYS A 92 11.89 -6.17 -0.30
CA LYS A 92 13.32 -5.84 -0.35
C LYS A 92 13.80 -5.26 0.97
N PHE A 93 14.73 -5.95 1.62
CA PHE A 93 15.54 -5.37 2.70
C PHE A 93 16.77 -4.68 2.10
N ASP A 94 16.83 -3.37 2.22
CA ASP A 94 17.85 -2.51 1.60
C ASP A 94 18.89 -2.06 2.64
N ASN A 95 20.15 -2.40 2.37
CA ASN A 95 21.32 -1.94 3.13
C ASN A 95 22.36 -1.28 2.21
N THR A 96 21.94 -0.83 1.01
CA THR A 96 22.83 -0.25 0.00
C THR A 96 23.47 1.05 0.46
N TYR A 97 22.83 1.74 1.41
CA TYR A 97 23.33 2.97 2.01
C TYR A 97 24.45 2.75 3.06
N SER A 98 24.67 1.52 3.54
CA SER A 98 25.68 1.27 4.58
C SER A 98 27.06 1.04 3.98
N TRP A 99 28.06 1.82 4.42
CA TRP A 99 29.46 1.64 4.01
C TRP A 99 30.26 0.69 4.92
N THR A 100 29.92 0.64 6.21
CA THR A 100 30.69 -0.11 7.22
C THR A 100 29.90 -1.21 7.91
N ARG A 101 28.58 -1.26 7.72
CA ARG A 101 27.69 -2.11 8.52
C ARG A 101 26.98 -3.16 7.67
N THR A 102 27.18 -4.42 8.07
CA THR A 102 26.28 -5.52 7.75
C THR A 102 25.13 -5.52 8.74
N LYS A 103 23.93 -5.88 8.30
CA LYS A 103 22.71 -5.91 9.11
C LYS A 103 22.20 -7.33 9.20
N GLU A 104 21.77 -7.76 10.38
CA GLU A 104 20.96 -8.95 10.53
C GLU A 104 19.49 -8.54 10.61
N VAL A 105 18.63 -9.21 9.84
CA VAL A 105 17.19 -8.98 9.80
C VAL A 105 16.50 -10.29 10.13
N ARG A 106 15.58 -10.25 11.08
CA ARG A 106 14.66 -11.36 11.36
C ARG A 106 13.30 -11.01 10.78
N TYR A 107 12.70 -11.90 10.00
CA TYR A 107 11.44 -11.62 9.32
C TYR A 107 10.53 -12.85 9.24
N SER A 108 9.23 -12.62 9.10
CA SER A 108 8.26 -13.63 8.68
C SER A 108 7.41 -13.04 7.56
N VAL A 109 7.15 -13.81 6.52
CA VAL A 109 6.35 -13.39 5.37
C VAL A 109 5.36 -14.50 5.02
N GLN A 110 4.10 -14.14 4.84
CA GLN A 110 3.02 -15.08 4.54
C GLN A 110 2.19 -14.56 3.38
N SER A 111 1.86 -15.44 2.43
CA SER A 111 0.85 -15.19 1.39
C SER A 111 -0.41 -15.98 1.73
N LEU A 112 -1.53 -15.27 1.91
CA LEU A 112 -2.82 -15.87 2.21
C LEU A 112 -3.71 -15.75 0.98
N PRO A 113 -4.41 -16.82 0.55
CA PRO A 113 -5.35 -16.72 -0.56
C PRO A 113 -6.48 -15.72 -0.24
N PRO A 114 -7.14 -15.16 -1.26
CA PRO A 114 -8.29 -14.27 -1.04
C PRO A 114 -9.37 -14.99 -0.24
N ASP A 115 -9.93 -14.33 0.76
CA ASP A 115 -11.05 -14.87 1.54
C ASP A 115 -12.36 -14.71 0.75
N PRO A 116 -13.03 -15.81 0.35
CA PRO A 116 -14.30 -15.72 -0.39
C PRO A 116 -15.40 -14.96 0.37
N GLN A 117 -15.40 -14.99 1.71
CA GLN A 117 -16.41 -14.32 2.53
C GLN A 117 -16.22 -12.80 2.57
N MET A 118 -14.97 -12.32 2.45
CA MET A 118 -14.67 -10.89 2.38
C MET A 118 -15.12 -10.28 1.06
N LEU A 119 -15.09 -11.04 -0.05
CA LEU A 119 -15.59 -10.60 -1.36
C LEU A 119 -17.12 -10.42 -1.36
N GLU A 120 -17.86 -11.25 -0.62
CA GLU A 120 -19.32 -11.18 -0.50
C GLU A 120 -19.80 -10.08 0.47
N ALA A 121 -18.97 -9.65 1.42
CA ALA A 121 -19.31 -8.62 2.40
C ALA A 121 -19.36 -7.19 1.81
N CYS A 122 -18.56 -6.88 0.78
CA CYS A 122 -18.64 -5.59 0.09
C CYS A 122 -19.83 -5.48 -0.88
N SER A 123 -20.40 -6.61 -1.33
CA SER A 123 -21.59 -6.61 -2.19
C SER A 123 -22.91 -6.65 -1.41
N HIS A 124 -22.86 -6.95 -0.11
CA HIS A 124 -24.02 -6.97 0.77
C HIS A 124 -23.82 -5.99 1.93
N SER A 125 -24.10 -4.71 1.68
CA SER A 125 -24.51 -3.82 2.77
C SER A 125 -25.64 -4.53 3.53
N PRO A 126 -25.60 -4.66 4.87
CA PRO A 126 -26.78 -5.05 5.61
C PRO A 126 -27.76 -3.89 5.51
N ALA A 127 -28.59 -3.90 4.47
CA ALA A 127 -29.82 -3.14 4.46
C ALA A 127 -30.68 -3.76 5.57
N HIS A 128 -30.56 -3.21 6.78
CA HIS A 128 -31.45 -3.56 7.86
C HIS A 128 -32.89 -3.27 7.40
N SER A 129 -33.69 -4.31 7.58
CA SER A 129 -35.07 -4.57 7.18
C SER A 129 -36.08 -3.44 7.48
N PRO A 130 -37.24 -3.41 6.78
CA PRO A 130 -38.28 -2.43 7.01
C PRO A 130 -38.83 -2.50 8.45
N VAL A 131 -38.85 -1.35 9.12
CA VAL A 131 -39.62 -1.13 10.35
C VAL A 131 -41.10 -1.44 10.06
N SER A 132 -41.67 -2.36 10.82
CA SER A 132 -43.09 -2.66 10.83
C SER A 132 -43.89 -1.44 11.26
N ASN A 133 -44.77 -0.95 10.39
CA ASN A 133 -45.74 0.09 10.71
C ASN A 133 -46.85 -0.49 11.59
N GLY A 134 -47.02 0.08 12.79
CA GLY A 134 -48.16 -0.13 13.67
C GLY A 134 -48.80 1.23 14.00
N ASP A 135 -50.01 1.42 13.50
CA ASP A 135 -51.08 2.37 13.84
C ASP A 135 -50.79 3.60 14.73
N ALA A 136 -51.01 4.78 14.15
CA ALA A 136 -51.47 5.96 14.90
C ALA A 136 -52.35 6.87 14.00
N SER A 137 -53.66 6.85 14.29
CA SER A 137 -54.63 7.86 13.85
C SER A 137 -54.36 9.17 14.60
N GLY A 138 -54.13 10.27 13.87
CA GLY A 138 -53.95 11.59 14.49
C GLY A 138 -53.80 12.72 13.47
N THR A 139 -54.92 13.40 13.22
CA THR A 139 -55.11 14.64 12.47
C THR A 139 -54.15 15.77 12.83
N ALA A 140 -53.58 16.48 11.84
CA ALA A 140 -53.57 17.95 11.72
C ALA A 140 -52.78 18.48 10.51
N VAL A 141 -53.50 19.22 9.65
CA VAL A 141 -53.19 20.51 8.98
C VAL A 141 -51.72 20.94 8.79
N GLY A 142 -51.38 21.25 7.54
CA GLY A 142 -50.07 21.78 7.13
C GLY A 142 -49.94 23.30 7.17
N THR A 143 -48.78 23.81 6.77
CA THR A 143 -48.56 25.10 6.09
C THR A 143 -47.16 25.14 5.47
N THR A 144 -47.12 25.62 4.24
CA THR A 144 -45.99 25.88 3.33
C THR A 144 -45.08 27.03 3.78
N VAL A 145 -43.75 26.89 3.61
CA VAL A 145 -42.80 27.98 3.24
C VAL A 145 -41.51 27.31 2.72
N LYS A 146 -41.30 27.23 1.39
CA LYS A 146 -40.58 28.18 0.51
C LYS A 146 -39.07 28.23 0.73
N ASP A 147 -38.37 27.65 -0.24
CA ASP A 147 -36.94 27.77 -0.53
C ASP A 147 -36.46 29.22 -0.60
N LYS A 148 -35.24 29.46 -0.13
CA LYS A 148 -34.37 30.54 -0.61
C LYS A 148 -32.91 30.10 -0.63
N ASP A 149 -32.49 29.86 -1.86
CA ASP A 149 -31.15 29.89 -2.39
C ASP A 149 -30.51 31.27 -2.16
N GLU A 150 -29.31 31.33 -1.59
CA GLU A 150 -28.38 32.46 -1.74
C GLU A 150 -26.96 31.92 -1.87
N GLY A 151 -26.41 32.02 -3.08
CA GLY A 151 -24.98 31.91 -3.37
C GLY A 151 -24.23 33.24 -3.15
N LEU A 152 -23.16 33.41 -3.94
CA LEU A 152 -22.21 34.56 -4.04
C LEU A 152 -20.92 34.32 -3.22
N ILE A 153 -19.67 34.46 -3.71
CA ILE A 153 -19.10 35.19 -4.87
C ILE A 153 -17.70 34.69 -5.24
N GLU A 154 -17.33 35.04 -6.48
CA GLU A 154 -16.06 34.93 -7.20
C GLU A 154 -14.86 35.77 -6.71
N ASN A 155 -13.75 35.54 -7.44
CA ASN A 155 -12.59 36.39 -7.80
C ASN A 155 -11.27 35.91 -7.17
N GLY A 156 -10.14 35.76 -7.86
CA GLY A 156 -9.75 36.05 -9.25
C GLY A 156 -8.22 35.96 -9.38
N VAL A 157 -7.77 35.61 -10.60
CA VAL A 157 -6.60 36.06 -11.38
C VAL A 157 -5.22 36.31 -10.72
N GLY A 158 -4.17 35.74 -11.34
CA GLY A 158 -2.77 36.21 -11.35
C GLY A 158 -1.81 35.02 -11.51
N GLY A 159 -1.23 34.73 -12.69
CA GLY A 159 -0.03 35.38 -13.25
C GLY A 159 1.23 34.89 -12.50
N MET A 160 2.34 34.40 -13.07
CA MET A 160 2.99 34.61 -14.36
C MET A 160 3.98 33.46 -14.65
N SER A 161 4.36 33.35 -15.93
CA SER A 161 5.48 32.59 -16.48
C SER A 161 6.84 33.09 -15.95
N LEU A 162 7.84 32.20 -15.89
CA LEU A 162 9.26 32.55 -16.03
C LEU A 162 9.97 31.45 -16.84
N GLU A 163 10.54 31.89 -17.97
CA GLU A 163 11.36 31.14 -18.91
C GLU A 163 12.82 30.99 -18.42
N GLU A 164 13.49 30.01 -19.03
CA GLU A 164 14.91 29.82 -19.32
C GLU A 164 16.02 30.46 -18.45
N THR A 165 16.98 29.62 -18.08
CA THR A 165 18.38 29.89 -18.45
C THR A 165 19.09 28.57 -18.78
N VAL A 166 19.53 28.47 -20.03
CA VAL A 166 20.55 27.56 -20.55
C VAL A 166 21.92 28.16 -20.19
N ASP A 167 22.88 27.34 -19.76
CA ASP A 167 24.30 27.41 -20.14
C ASP A 167 25.09 26.46 -19.21
N ASP A 168 25.62 25.34 -19.72
CA ASP A 168 26.88 25.18 -20.44
C ASP A 168 28.04 24.90 -19.46
N ILE A 169 28.77 23.80 -19.71
CA ILE A 169 30.24 23.68 -19.70
C ILE A 169 30.63 22.20 -19.69
N LYS A 170 31.27 21.84 -20.81
CA LYS A 170 32.07 20.64 -21.06
C LYS A 170 33.25 20.54 -20.08
N GLN A 171 33.49 19.34 -19.55
CA GLN A 171 34.76 18.61 -19.70
C GLN A 171 34.58 17.14 -19.30
#